data_AF-A0A8T2ISV4-F1
#
_entry.id   AF-A0A8T2ISV4-F1
#
_cell.length_a   1.000
_cell.length_b   1.000
_cell.length_c   1.000
_cell.angle_alpha   90.00
_cell.angle_beta   90.00
_cell.angle_gamma   90.00
#
_symmetry.space_group_name_H-M   'P 1'
#
loop_
_entity.id
_entity.type
_entity.pdbx_description
1 polymer ?
#
loop_
_entity_poly.entity_id
_entity_poly.type
_entity_poly.pdbx_seq_one_letter_code
_entity_poly.pdbx_strand_id
1 'polypeptide(L)'
;MRIPDSDRKEKQTNMASSFSGVLQLTDLDDYIGPSQECIKPVKVEKKPGKGAAKIRIEDDGSYFQVNQEGTSQKLEKAKITLNDCLACSGCVTSAETILITQQSHEELCRILRQNKTEAPSEHKLVVVSVSPQSRASLAARFNLSIQETAQKLTSFLKQLGVHHVCDITFSRNFSLLESQREFIQRFKSHKEEKKVLPMLASACPGWICYAEKTHGSFIIPYISSTKSPQQVMGSLVKSHFAQEKVTFYFIFS
;
A
#
# COMPACT_ATOMS: atom_id res chain seq x y z
N MET A 1 -33.14 -33.01 -46.59
CA MET A 1 -34.24 -33.27 -45.64
C MET A 1 -34.20 -32.15 -44.60
N ARG A 2 -35.29 -31.40 -44.40
CA ARG A 2 -35.38 -30.21 -43.52
C ARG A 2 -36.05 -30.56 -42.18
N ILE A 3 -35.47 -30.02 -41.07
CA ILE A 3 -36.09 -29.35 -39.88
C ILE A 3 -36.92 -30.26 -38.91
N PRO A 4 -36.86 -30.11 -37.55
CA PRO A 4 -36.82 -28.84 -36.80
C PRO A 4 -35.89 -28.67 -35.59
N ASP A 5 -35.76 -27.37 -35.25
CA ASP A 5 -35.31 -26.74 -34.00
C ASP A 5 -35.96 -27.29 -32.72
N SER A 6 -35.17 -27.49 -31.66
CA SER A 6 -35.49 -27.04 -30.30
C SER A 6 -34.23 -27.00 -29.41
N ASP A 7 -34.22 -26.05 -28.48
CA ASP A 7 -33.33 -25.91 -27.31
C ASP A 7 -31.95 -25.27 -27.47
N ARG A 8 -32.01 -23.95 -27.56
CA ARG A 8 -31.00 -22.98 -27.13
C ARG A 8 -30.78 -23.11 -25.60
N LYS A 9 -29.74 -23.81 -25.16
CA LYS A 9 -29.20 -23.69 -23.79
C LYS A 9 -27.92 -22.86 -23.79
N GLU A 10 -28.06 -21.65 -23.26
CA GLU A 10 -27.01 -20.72 -22.89
C GLU A 10 -26.01 -21.42 -21.93
N LYS A 11 -24.79 -21.66 -22.39
CA LYS A 11 -23.67 -22.05 -21.51
C LYS A 11 -23.14 -20.78 -20.86
N GLN A 12 -23.62 -20.51 -19.64
CA GLN A 12 -23.07 -19.48 -18.77
C GLN A 12 -21.67 -19.93 -18.31
N THR A 13 -20.64 -19.41 -18.98
CA THR A 13 -19.25 -19.53 -18.55
C THR A 13 -19.07 -18.80 -17.22
N ASN A 14 -18.78 -19.56 -16.15
CA ASN A 14 -18.28 -19.04 -14.89
C ASN A 14 -17.03 -18.19 -15.13
N MET A 15 -17.19 -16.87 -15.19
CA MET A 15 -16.08 -15.92 -15.01
C MET A 15 -15.79 -15.86 -13.51
N ALA A 16 -14.89 -16.73 -13.05
CA ALA A 16 -14.20 -16.51 -11.79
C ALA A 16 -13.50 -15.14 -11.86
N SER A 17 -13.93 -14.22 -11.01
CA SER A 17 -13.36 -12.88 -10.88
C SER A 17 -11.89 -13.00 -10.47
N SER A 18 -10.99 -12.67 -11.39
CA SER A 18 -9.55 -12.66 -11.17
C SER A 18 -9.14 -11.45 -10.35
N PHE A 19 -9.51 -11.43 -9.06
CA PHE A 19 -8.95 -10.49 -8.09
C PHE A 19 -7.60 -11.00 -7.57
N SER A 20 -6.71 -10.08 -7.18
CA SER A 20 -5.47 -10.40 -6.50
C SER A 20 -5.73 -11.32 -5.29
N GLY A 21 -5.08 -12.48 -5.25
CA GLY A 21 -5.30 -13.56 -4.26
C GLY A 21 -5.04 -13.20 -2.79
N VAL A 22 -4.75 -11.93 -2.48
CA VAL A 22 -4.72 -11.39 -1.11
C VAL A 22 -6.13 -11.12 -0.55
N LEU A 23 -7.14 -10.92 -1.42
CA LEU A 23 -8.53 -10.65 -1.00
C LEU A 23 -9.36 -11.92 -0.77
N GLN A 24 -8.85 -13.10 -1.12
CA GLN A 24 -9.52 -14.38 -0.87
C GLN A 24 -9.13 -14.96 0.50
N LEU A 25 -9.44 -14.24 1.58
CA LEU A 25 -9.51 -14.86 2.90
C LEU A 25 -10.96 -15.31 3.12
N THR A 26 -11.17 -16.62 2.98
CA THR A 26 -12.29 -17.45 3.50
C THR A 26 -13.59 -16.72 3.88
N ASP A 27 -14.64 -16.96 3.09
CA ASP A 27 -16.07 -16.82 3.42
C ASP A 27 -16.60 -15.44 3.88
N LEU A 28 -15.91 -14.35 3.54
CA LEU A 28 -16.40 -12.97 3.70
C LEU A 28 -16.50 -12.27 2.34
N ASP A 29 -17.55 -12.59 1.58
CA ASP A 29 -17.93 -11.89 0.35
C ASP A 29 -18.64 -10.55 0.69
N ASP A 30 -17.92 -9.63 1.34
CA ASP A 30 -18.39 -8.29 1.69
C ASP A 30 -18.24 -7.30 0.50
N TYR A 31 -18.32 -7.79 -0.73
CA TYR A 31 -18.31 -6.95 -1.92
C TYR A 31 -19.61 -6.14 -2.01
N ILE A 32 -19.63 -5.00 -1.33
CA ILE A 32 -20.62 -3.95 -1.58
C ILE A 32 -20.28 -3.40 -2.96
N GLY A 33 -21.16 -3.66 -3.94
CA GLY A 33 -21.02 -3.12 -5.29
C GLY A 33 -20.75 -1.61 -5.27
N PRO A 34 -20.15 -1.03 -6.33
CA PRO A 34 -19.65 0.35 -6.32
C PRO A 34 -20.79 1.35 -6.08
N SER A 35 -21.05 1.68 -4.82
CA SER A 35 -21.95 2.76 -4.45
C SER A 35 -21.15 4.05 -4.43
N GLN A 36 -21.60 5.03 -5.21
CA GLN A 36 -21.03 6.39 -5.26
C GLN A 36 -21.18 7.14 -3.93
N GLU A 37 -21.76 6.51 -2.90
CA GLU A 37 -22.12 7.13 -1.62
C GLU A 37 -21.03 7.04 -0.54
N CYS A 38 -19.95 6.26 -0.75
CA CYS A 38 -18.91 6.06 0.27
C CYS A 38 -17.69 6.98 0.14
N ILE A 39 -17.73 8.00 -0.72
CA ILE A 39 -16.64 9.00 -0.79
C ILE A 39 -16.79 9.95 0.39
N LYS A 40 -15.98 9.78 1.44
CA LYS A 40 -15.89 10.76 2.54
C LYS A 40 -15.16 11.99 2.01
N PRO A 41 -15.85 13.12 1.71
CA PRO A 41 -15.16 14.27 1.14
C PRO A 41 -14.19 14.80 2.18
N VAL A 42 -12.97 15.15 1.76
CA VAL A 42 -12.10 15.97 2.60
C VAL A 42 -12.87 17.27 2.88
N LYS A 43 -13.28 17.46 4.14
CA LYS A 43 -13.96 18.69 4.57
C LYS A 43 -12.94 19.83 4.50
N VAL A 44 -12.87 20.48 3.36
CA VAL A 44 -12.12 21.73 3.21
C VAL A 44 -12.99 22.81 3.85
N GLU A 45 -12.61 23.28 5.04
CA GLU A 45 -13.18 24.51 5.59
C GLU A 45 -12.77 25.68 4.70
N LYS A 46 -13.60 25.98 3.71
CA LYS A 46 -13.46 27.20 2.91
C LYS A 46 -13.82 28.37 3.82
N LYS A 47 -12.83 28.97 4.48
CA LYS A 47 -13.01 30.31 5.07
C LYS A 47 -13.32 31.28 3.92
N PRO A 48 -14.35 32.13 4.04
CA PRO A 48 -14.77 33.03 2.96
C PRO A 48 -13.72 34.13 2.78
N GLY A 49 -12.75 33.88 1.90
CA GLY A 49 -11.81 34.88 1.39
C GLY A 49 -11.88 34.87 -0.13
N LYS A 50 -12.46 35.91 -0.72
CA LYS A 50 -12.46 36.11 -2.18
C LYS A 50 -11.03 36.49 -2.62
N GLY A 51 -10.46 35.76 -3.58
CA GLY A 51 -9.26 36.17 -4.31
C GLY A 51 -8.09 35.19 -4.24
N ALA A 52 -7.31 35.13 -5.32
CA ALA A 52 -6.14 34.27 -5.48
C ALA A 52 -5.13 34.49 -4.33
N ALA A 53 -5.07 33.56 -3.39
CA ALA A 53 -4.14 33.63 -2.27
C ALA A 53 -2.78 33.07 -2.69
N LYS A 54 -1.70 33.77 -2.32
CA LYS A 54 -0.34 33.31 -2.60
C LYS A 54 0.09 32.35 -1.48
N ILE A 55 0.53 31.15 -1.86
CA ILE A 55 1.15 30.21 -0.93
C ILE A 55 2.63 30.58 -0.81
N ARG A 56 3.06 30.95 0.39
CA ARG A 56 4.48 31.16 0.74
C ARG A 56 4.97 29.93 1.50
N ILE A 57 6.15 29.44 1.12
CA ILE A 57 6.85 28.36 1.80
C ILE A 57 8.01 29.02 2.53
N GLU A 58 8.05 28.90 3.86
CA GLU A 58 9.18 29.38 4.67
C GLU A 58 10.28 28.31 4.76
N ASP A 59 11.48 28.70 5.19
CA ASP A 59 12.65 27.81 5.31
C ASP A 59 12.45 26.65 6.30
N ASP A 60 11.46 26.77 7.21
CA ASP A 60 11.04 25.71 8.14
C ASP A 60 10.06 24.69 7.51
N GLY A 61 9.73 24.84 6.22
CA GLY A 61 8.81 23.98 5.48
C GLY A 61 7.35 24.16 5.88
N SER A 62 7.00 25.27 6.53
CA SER A 62 5.62 25.64 6.78
C SER A 62 5.01 26.41 5.60
N TYR A 63 3.74 26.09 5.33
CA TYR A 63 2.97 26.72 4.26
C TYR A 63 2.11 27.81 4.86
N PHE A 64 2.22 29.03 4.33
CA PHE A 64 1.37 30.15 4.70
C PHE A 64 0.55 30.61 3.51
N GLN A 65 -0.72 30.85 3.74
CA GLN A 65 -1.58 31.55 2.81
C GLN A 65 -1.49 33.04 3.11
N VAL A 66 -1.01 33.82 2.14
CA VAL A 66 -0.97 35.29 2.22
C VAL A 66 -2.14 35.85 1.44
N ASN A 67 -3.03 36.56 2.13
CA ASN A 67 -4.15 37.27 1.52
C ASN A 67 -3.67 38.57 0.86
N GLN A 68 -4.51 39.17 0.00
CA GLN A 68 -4.19 40.44 -0.69
C GLN A 68 -3.90 41.60 0.28
N GLU A 69 -4.37 41.50 1.52
CA GLU A 69 -4.17 42.47 2.61
C GLU A 69 -2.87 42.25 3.39
N GLY A 70 -2.02 41.30 2.99
CA GLY A 70 -0.74 41.01 3.66
C GLY A 70 -0.85 40.15 4.93
N THR A 71 -2.06 39.76 5.33
CA THR A 71 -2.28 38.82 6.42
C THR A 71 -1.86 37.40 6.02
N SER A 72 -0.96 36.80 6.82
CA SER A 72 -0.45 35.44 6.64
C SER A 72 -1.13 34.46 7.59
N GLN A 73 -1.80 33.43 7.05
CA GLN A 73 -2.38 32.34 7.83
C GLN A 73 -1.60 31.04 7.58
N LYS A 74 -1.17 30.36 8.65
CA LYS A 74 -0.52 29.05 8.54
C LYS A 74 -1.52 28.01 8.04
N LEU A 75 -1.18 27.32 6.96
CA LEU A 75 -1.97 26.21 6.43
C LEU A 75 -1.72 24.96 7.27
N GLU A 76 -2.80 24.23 7.56
CA GLU A 76 -2.70 22.94 8.23
C GLU A 76 -2.14 21.89 7.28
N LYS A 77 -1.22 21.06 7.79
CA LYS A 77 -0.70 19.92 7.03
C LYS A 77 -1.79 18.87 6.93
N ALA A 78 -2.21 18.55 5.70
CA ALA A 78 -3.09 17.43 5.44
C ALA A 78 -2.45 16.15 5.99
N LYS A 79 -3.19 15.41 6.81
CA LYS A 79 -2.81 14.08 7.30
C LYS A 79 -3.62 13.06 6.53
N ILE A 80 -2.93 12.09 5.93
CA ILE A 80 -3.54 10.97 5.21
C ILE A 80 -3.18 9.71 6.00
N THR A 81 -4.19 8.95 6.41
CA THR A 81 -4.03 7.65 7.06
C THR A 81 -3.98 6.53 6.02
N LEU A 82 -3.52 5.34 6.43
CA LEU A 82 -3.58 4.15 5.55
C LEU A 82 -5.03 3.82 5.14
N ASN A 83 -5.98 4.02 6.06
CA ASN A 83 -7.40 3.86 5.76
C ASN A 83 -7.83 4.84 4.66
N ASP A 84 -7.40 6.11 4.73
CA ASP A 84 -7.70 7.10 3.67
C ASP A 84 -7.08 6.70 2.32
N CYS A 85 -5.92 6.05 2.33
CA CYS A 85 -5.24 5.57 1.12
C CYS A 85 -5.89 4.31 0.52
N LEU A 86 -6.49 3.45 1.34
CA LEU A 86 -7.18 2.23 0.88
C LEU A 86 -8.67 2.50 0.57
N ALA A 87 -9.21 3.59 1.09
CA ALA A 87 -10.56 4.13 0.85
C ALA A 87 -10.68 4.96 -0.44
N CYS A 88 -9.73 4.88 -1.38
CA CYS A 88 -9.71 5.77 -2.56
C CYS A 88 -10.95 5.70 -3.47
N SER A 89 -11.79 4.66 -3.36
CA SER A 89 -13.06 4.53 -4.09
C SER A 89 -14.29 4.35 -3.19
N GLY A 90 -14.17 4.61 -1.88
CA GLY A 90 -15.26 4.36 -0.94
C GLY A 90 -14.80 4.00 0.47
N CYS A 91 -15.53 3.13 1.15
CA CYS A 91 -15.16 2.59 2.47
C CYS A 91 -14.14 1.45 2.34
N VAL A 92 -13.35 1.25 3.39
CA VAL A 92 -12.54 0.04 3.58
C VAL A 92 -13.48 -1.11 3.95
N THR A 93 -13.40 -2.23 3.24
CA THR A 93 -14.19 -3.44 3.51
C THR A 93 -13.83 -4.05 4.87
N SER A 94 -14.69 -4.91 5.42
CA SER A 94 -14.42 -5.61 6.68
C SER A 94 -13.14 -6.44 6.58
N ALA A 95 -12.94 -7.15 5.47
CA ALA A 95 -11.73 -7.93 5.20
C ALA A 95 -10.46 -7.06 5.17
N GLU A 96 -10.50 -5.92 4.46
CA GLU A 96 -9.38 -4.96 4.43
C GLU A 96 -9.11 -4.38 5.83
N THR A 97 -10.15 -4.10 6.62
CA THR A 97 -10.02 -3.59 8.00
C THR A 97 -9.35 -4.60 8.92
N ILE A 98 -9.70 -5.88 8.81
CA ILE A 98 -9.07 -6.96 9.57
C ILE A 98 -7.58 -7.05 9.20
N LEU A 99 -7.24 -7.02 7.91
CA LEU A 99 -5.85 -7.07 7.43
C LEU A 99 -5.01 -5.90 7.95
N ILE A 100 -5.58 -4.68 7.96
CA ILE A 100 -4.90 -3.49 8.51
C ILE A 100 -4.68 -3.65 10.02
N THR A 101 -5.69 -4.15 10.74
CA THR A 101 -5.63 -4.34 12.20
C THR A 101 -4.59 -5.38 12.59
N GLN A 102 -4.46 -6.46 11.81
CA GLN A 102 -3.43 -7.50 11.99
C GLN A 102 -2.00 -6.97 11.79
N GLN A 103 -1.83 -5.82 11.12
CA GLN A 103 -0.55 -5.15 10.91
C GLN A 103 -0.39 -3.89 11.78
N SER A 104 -1.26 -3.71 12.78
CA SER A 104 -1.23 -2.55 13.67
C SER A 104 -0.07 -2.60 14.68
N HIS A 105 0.28 -1.43 15.21
CA HIS A 105 1.29 -1.33 16.28
C HIS A 105 0.85 -2.02 17.58
N GLU A 106 -0.46 -2.09 17.84
CA GLU A 106 -1.03 -2.75 19.02
C GLU A 106 -0.81 -4.26 18.93
N GLU A 107 -1.06 -4.83 17.76
CA GLU A 107 -0.84 -6.24 17.47
C GLU A 107 0.64 -6.61 17.56
N LEU A 108 1.54 -5.76 17.03
CA LEU A 108 2.99 -5.91 17.22
C LEU A 108 3.36 -5.91 18.71
N CYS A 109 2.86 -4.94 19.48
CA CYS A 109 3.10 -4.87 20.92
C CYS A 109 2.59 -6.12 21.64
N ARG A 110 1.43 -6.63 21.24
CA ARG A 110 0.83 -7.84 21.82
C ARG A 110 1.73 -9.05 21.61
N ILE A 111 2.19 -9.29 20.38
CA ILE A 111 3.09 -10.42 20.08
C ILE A 111 4.44 -10.28 20.79
N LEU A 112 5.01 -9.07 20.83
CA LEU A 112 6.26 -8.83 21.54
C LEU A 112 6.14 -9.08 23.05
N ARG A 113 4.99 -8.76 23.67
CA ARG A 113 4.73 -9.09 25.08
C ARG A 113 4.56 -10.60 25.29
N GLN A 114 3.86 -11.28 24.40
CA GLN A 114 3.70 -12.74 24.44
C GLN A 114 5.06 -13.45 24.39
N ASN A 115 5.92 -13.07 23.46
CA ASN A 115 7.29 -13.59 23.37
C ASN A 115 8.13 -13.34 24.64
N LYS A 116 7.79 -12.37 25.51
CA LYS A 116 8.51 -12.16 26.78
C LYS A 116 8.05 -13.10 27.89
N THR A 117 6.82 -13.59 27.83
CA THR A 117 6.22 -14.45 28.86
C THR A 117 6.26 -15.93 28.51
N GLU A 118 6.25 -16.26 27.22
CA GLU A 118 6.19 -17.63 26.71
C GLU A 118 7.58 -18.28 26.64
N ALA A 119 7.60 -19.61 26.63
CA ALA A 119 8.84 -20.38 26.50
C ALA A 119 9.51 -20.11 25.13
N PRO A 120 10.84 -20.19 25.02
CA PRO A 120 11.56 -19.93 23.76
C PRO A 120 11.08 -20.77 22.56
N SER A 121 10.57 -21.99 22.81
CA SER A 121 10.00 -22.86 21.77
C SER A 121 8.68 -22.37 21.18
N GLU A 122 7.99 -21.45 21.85
CA GLU A 122 6.72 -20.87 21.41
C GLU A 122 6.88 -19.46 20.83
N HIS A 123 8.10 -18.91 20.87
CA HIS A 123 8.36 -17.57 20.36
C HIS A 123 8.04 -17.48 18.87
N LYS A 124 7.30 -16.42 18.53
CA LYS A 124 7.09 -16.05 17.14
C LYS A 124 8.29 -15.24 16.67
N LEU A 125 8.90 -15.64 15.55
CA LEU A 125 9.97 -14.84 14.94
C LEU A 125 9.36 -13.53 14.45
N VAL A 126 9.82 -12.39 14.97
CA VAL A 126 9.30 -11.06 14.60
C VAL A 126 10.31 -10.35 13.70
N VAL A 127 9.95 -10.16 12.44
CA VAL A 127 10.73 -9.39 11.48
C VAL A 127 10.01 -8.09 11.15
N VAL A 128 10.72 -6.98 11.32
CA VAL A 128 10.28 -5.64 10.94
C VAL A 128 11.03 -5.21 9.70
N SER A 129 10.32 -4.71 8.69
CA SER A 129 10.95 -4.02 7.57
C SER A 129 10.63 -2.54 7.56
N VAL A 130 11.61 -1.71 7.24
CA VAL A 130 11.55 -0.24 7.32
C VAL A 130 11.75 0.35 5.93
N SER A 131 10.85 1.24 5.51
CA SER A 131 10.99 1.94 4.23
C SER A 131 12.03 3.07 4.29
N PRO A 132 12.68 3.37 3.14
CA PRO A 132 13.54 4.55 3.01
C PRO A 132 12.83 5.86 3.39
N GLN A 133 11.55 5.98 3.05
CA GLN A 133 10.74 7.16 3.30
C GLN A 133 10.51 7.39 4.80
N SER A 134 10.20 6.33 5.54
CA SER A 134 10.05 6.41 7.00
C SER A 134 11.36 6.79 7.68
N ARG A 135 12.47 6.19 7.25
CA ARG A 135 13.80 6.56 7.74
C ARG A 135 14.14 8.02 7.43
N ALA A 136 13.88 8.49 6.21
CA ALA A 136 14.14 9.88 5.82
C ALA A 136 13.26 10.87 6.61
N SER A 137 11.99 10.54 6.81
CA SER A 137 11.05 11.35 7.62
C SER A 137 11.51 11.46 9.07
N LEU A 138 11.91 10.34 9.69
CA LEU A 138 12.46 10.35 11.05
C LEU A 138 13.78 11.12 11.15
N ALA A 139 14.66 10.96 10.16
CA ALA A 139 15.94 11.67 10.11
C ALA A 139 15.73 13.19 10.07
N ALA A 140 14.83 13.66 9.20
CA ALA A 140 14.46 15.06 9.12
C ALA A 140 13.81 15.56 10.42
N ARG A 141 12.90 14.76 11.02
CA ARG A 141 12.18 15.15 12.25
C ARG A 141 13.10 15.30 13.47
N PHE A 142 14.13 14.47 13.58
CA PHE A 142 15.05 14.43 14.71
C PHE A 142 16.38 15.12 14.43
N ASN A 143 16.54 15.74 13.24
CA ASN A 143 17.78 16.37 12.80
C ASN A 143 18.99 15.43 12.91
N LEU A 144 18.81 14.20 12.41
CA LEU A 144 19.82 13.14 12.40
C LEU A 144 20.21 12.82 10.96
N SER A 145 21.40 12.24 10.78
CA SER A 145 21.72 11.61 9.49
C SER A 145 20.83 10.37 9.26
N ILE A 146 20.74 9.95 8.00
CA ILE A 146 20.03 8.72 7.60
C ILE A 146 20.63 7.49 8.30
N GLN A 147 21.96 7.44 8.44
CA GLN A 147 22.68 6.34 9.08
C GLN A 147 22.42 6.29 10.58
N GLU A 148 22.54 7.41 11.28
CA GLU A 148 22.22 7.48 12.72
C GLU A 148 20.76 7.13 12.98
N THR A 149 19.86 7.59 12.12
CA THR A 149 18.43 7.24 12.19
C THR A 149 18.22 5.74 12.05
N ALA A 150 18.87 5.09 11.09
CA ALA A 150 18.79 3.64 10.91
C ALA A 150 19.29 2.88 12.15
N GLN A 151 20.43 3.30 12.71
CA GLN A 151 21.02 2.69 13.89
C GLN A 151 20.10 2.84 15.11
N LYS A 152 19.65 4.06 15.41
CA LYS A 152 18.77 4.33 16.55
C LYS A 152 17.42 3.61 16.42
N LEU A 153 16.82 3.60 15.24
CA LEU A 153 15.57 2.89 14.98
C LEU A 153 15.76 1.37 15.14
N THR A 154 16.86 0.82 14.63
CA THR A 154 17.19 -0.60 14.79
C THR A 154 17.36 -0.95 16.26
N SER A 155 18.16 -0.18 17.01
CA SER A 155 18.36 -0.38 18.44
C SER A 155 17.05 -0.31 19.22
N PHE A 156 16.19 0.67 18.93
CA PHE A 156 14.88 0.80 19.56
C PHE A 156 14.00 -0.43 19.32
N LEU A 157 13.87 -0.89 18.08
CA LEU A 157 13.05 -2.06 17.75
C LEU A 157 13.60 -3.35 18.38
N LYS A 158 14.92 -3.51 18.38
CA LYS A 158 15.59 -4.64 19.05
C LYS A 158 15.33 -4.64 20.56
N GLN A 159 15.39 -3.49 21.21
CA GLN A 159 15.05 -3.34 22.64
C GLN A 159 13.59 -3.71 22.95
N LEU A 160 12.68 -3.49 22.01
CA LEU A 160 11.28 -3.92 22.16
C LEU A 160 11.10 -5.44 22.07
N GLY A 161 12.06 -6.17 21.49
CA GLY A 161 12.01 -7.62 21.30
C GLY A 161 11.86 -8.06 19.84
N VAL A 162 12.03 -7.15 18.87
CA VAL A 162 12.05 -7.51 17.45
C VAL A 162 13.30 -8.34 17.15
N HIS A 163 13.16 -9.43 16.39
CA HIS A 163 14.26 -10.34 16.10
C HIS A 163 15.11 -9.86 14.93
N HIS A 164 14.50 -9.30 13.87
CA HIS A 164 15.24 -8.76 12.73
C HIS A 164 14.62 -7.43 12.25
N VAL A 165 15.49 -6.49 11.87
CA VAL A 165 15.10 -5.21 11.28
C VAL A 165 15.74 -5.14 9.89
N CYS A 166 14.92 -5.05 8.85
CA CYS A 166 15.34 -5.11 7.45
C CYS A 166 15.07 -3.78 6.74
N ASP A 167 16.00 -3.33 5.90
CA ASP A 167 15.82 -2.17 5.03
C ASP A 167 15.14 -2.60 3.71
N ILE A 168 14.00 -1.99 3.38
CA ILE A 168 13.23 -2.28 2.15
C ILE A 168 13.97 -1.81 0.88
N THR A 169 15.03 -0.99 0.97
CA THR A 169 15.84 -0.56 -0.18
C THR A 169 16.31 -1.75 -1.02
N PHE A 170 16.68 -2.85 -0.37
CA PHE A 170 17.10 -4.07 -1.06
C PHE A 170 15.97 -4.64 -1.93
N SER A 171 14.79 -4.88 -1.37
CA SER A 171 13.64 -5.41 -2.13
C SER A 171 13.10 -4.41 -3.16
N ARG A 172 13.24 -3.11 -2.90
CA ARG A 172 12.91 -2.04 -3.86
C ARG A 172 13.74 -2.15 -5.13
N ASN A 173 15.01 -2.50 -5.02
CA ASN A 173 15.88 -2.68 -6.19
C ASN A 173 15.43 -3.87 -7.05
N PHE A 174 15.00 -4.99 -6.44
CA PHE A 174 14.41 -6.10 -7.20
C PHE A 174 13.15 -5.67 -7.95
N SER A 175 12.19 -5.03 -7.27
CA SER A 175 10.98 -4.53 -7.93
C SER A 175 11.31 -3.56 -9.07
N LEU A 176 12.33 -2.71 -8.92
CA LEU A 176 12.76 -1.81 -10.00
C LEU A 176 13.31 -2.57 -11.21
N LEU A 177 14.20 -3.54 -10.98
CA LEU A 177 14.80 -4.34 -12.05
C LEU A 177 13.75 -5.19 -12.78
N GLU A 178 12.81 -5.80 -12.06
CA GLU A 178 11.71 -6.56 -12.67
C GLU A 178 10.75 -5.64 -13.44
N SER A 179 10.40 -4.47 -12.90
CA SER A 179 9.56 -3.49 -13.63
C SER A 179 10.25 -3.00 -14.90
N GLN A 180 11.57 -2.80 -14.86
CA GLN A 180 12.36 -2.42 -16.03
C GLN A 180 12.34 -3.53 -17.09
N ARG A 181 12.55 -4.79 -16.70
CA ARG A 181 12.50 -5.95 -17.61
C ARG A 181 11.14 -6.07 -18.27
N GLU A 182 10.07 -5.98 -17.48
CA GLU A 182 8.70 -6.01 -17.96
C GLU A 182 8.41 -4.87 -18.94
N PHE A 183 8.85 -3.64 -18.62
CA PHE A 183 8.67 -2.50 -19.51
C PHE A 183 9.36 -2.72 -20.86
N ILE A 184 10.63 -3.17 -20.85
CA ILE A 184 11.39 -3.42 -22.07
C ILE A 184 10.69 -4.50 -22.92
N GLN A 185 10.17 -5.56 -22.29
CA GLN A 185 9.43 -6.61 -22.97
C GLN A 185 8.17 -6.06 -23.64
N ARG A 186 7.31 -5.36 -22.87
CA ARG A 186 6.08 -4.74 -23.38
C ARG A 186 6.36 -3.73 -24.49
N PHE A 187 7.42 -2.93 -24.34
CA PHE A 187 7.82 -1.96 -25.36
C PHE A 187 8.26 -2.62 -26.67
N LYS A 188 8.95 -3.77 -26.60
CA LYS A 188 9.33 -4.51 -27.80
C LYS A 188 8.11 -5.12 -28.50
N SER A 189 7.16 -5.69 -27.75
CA SER A 189 5.99 -6.37 -28.34
C SER A 189 4.80 -5.45 -28.68
N HIS A 190 4.83 -4.16 -28.32
CA HIS A 190 3.70 -3.22 -28.50
C HIS A 190 3.16 -3.05 -29.93
N LYS A 191 3.93 -3.42 -30.97
CA LYS A 191 3.47 -3.35 -32.36
C LYS A 191 2.56 -4.53 -32.72
N GLU A 192 2.71 -5.65 -32.02
CA GLU A 192 2.03 -6.92 -32.29
C GLU A 192 0.89 -7.16 -31.29
N GLU A 193 1.11 -6.79 -30.02
CA GLU A 193 0.14 -6.97 -28.94
C GLU A 193 -0.63 -5.67 -28.66
N LYS A 194 -1.95 -5.67 -28.91
CA LYS A 194 -2.82 -4.57 -28.46
C LYS A 194 -2.96 -4.63 -26.94
N LYS A 195 -2.81 -3.47 -26.27
CA LYS A 195 -2.99 -3.24 -24.82
C LYS A 195 -1.81 -3.59 -23.89
N VAL A 196 -0.57 -3.51 -24.38
CA VAL A 196 0.63 -3.66 -23.51
C VAL A 196 1.18 -2.33 -22.97
N LEU A 197 0.80 -1.19 -23.56
CA LEU A 197 1.22 0.15 -23.17
C LEU A 197 0.04 1.14 -23.12
N PRO A 198 0.03 2.12 -22.20
CA PRO A 198 1.10 2.45 -21.23
C PRO A 198 1.24 1.39 -20.13
N MET A 199 2.45 1.20 -19.60
CA MET A 199 2.66 0.35 -18.42
C MET A 199 2.49 1.18 -17.15
N LEU A 200 1.52 0.81 -16.31
CA LEU A 200 1.18 1.49 -15.07
C LEU A 200 1.87 0.81 -13.90
N ALA A 201 2.33 1.61 -12.92
CA ALA A 201 2.99 1.09 -11.74
C ALA A 201 2.04 0.23 -10.88
N SER A 202 2.60 -0.75 -10.18
CA SER A 202 1.84 -1.69 -9.33
C SER A 202 2.21 -1.65 -7.85
N ALA A 203 3.23 -0.87 -7.48
CA ALA A 203 3.81 -0.93 -6.15
C ALA A 203 2.92 -0.34 -5.03
N CYS A 204 1.97 0.55 -5.38
CA CYS A 204 1.11 1.23 -4.41
C CYS A 204 -0.22 0.47 -4.22
N PRO A 205 -0.52 -0.07 -3.02
CA PRO A 205 -1.74 -0.83 -2.80
C PRO A 205 -3.01 0.02 -2.93
N GLY A 206 -2.98 1.30 -2.51
CA GLY A 206 -4.12 2.21 -2.68
C GLY A 206 -4.45 2.47 -4.16
N TRP A 207 -3.43 2.60 -5.00
CA TRP A 207 -3.61 2.70 -6.45
C TRP A 207 -4.21 1.43 -7.05
N ILE A 208 -3.71 0.25 -6.68
CA ILE A 208 -4.25 -1.03 -7.16
C ILE A 208 -5.72 -1.18 -6.76
N CYS A 209 -6.04 -0.91 -5.49
CA CYS A 209 -7.41 -0.93 -4.98
C CYS A 209 -8.32 0.03 -5.76
N TYR A 210 -7.88 1.27 -5.99
CA TYR A 210 -8.62 2.24 -6.79
C TYR A 210 -8.83 1.77 -8.23
N ALA A 211 -7.78 1.24 -8.87
CA ALA A 211 -7.80 0.75 -10.24
C ALA A 211 -8.77 -0.43 -10.41
N GLU A 212 -8.72 -1.41 -9.50
CA GLU A 212 -9.61 -2.57 -9.47
C GLU A 212 -11.07 -2.16 -9.26
N LYS A 213 -11.36 -1.30 -8.26
CA LYS A 213 -12.73 -0.92 -7.88
C LYS A 213 -13.39 0.07 -8.86
N THR A 214 -12.60 0.98 -9.45
CA THR A 214 -13.15 2.09 -10.25
C THR A 214 -13.13 1.80 -11.75
N HIS A 215 -12.04 1.21 -12.24
CA HIS A 215 -11.78 1.05 -13.68
C HIS A 215 -11.84 -0.41 -14.14
N GLY A 216 -11.74 -1.36 -13.20
CA GLY A 216 -11.89 -2.79 -13.45
C GLY A 216 -11.05 -3.29 -14.62
N SER A 217 -11.63 -4.20 -15.42
CA SER A 217 -10.93 -4.90 -16.51
C SER A 217 -10.34 -3.99 -17.60
N PHE A 218 -10.73 -2.72 -17.66
CA PHE A 218 -10.15 -1.76 -18.61
C PHE A 218 -8.69 -1.43 -18.28
N ILE A 219 -8.38 -1.22 -16.99
CA ILE A 219 -7.06 -0.74 -16.57
C ILE A 219 -6.11 -1.87 -16.16
N ILE A 220 -6.63 -2.99 -15.65
CA ILE A 220 -5.83 -4.12 -15.13
C ILE A 220 -4.77 -4.62 -16.13
N PRO A 221 -5.03 -4.76 -17.44
CA PRO A 221 -4.01 -5.22 -18.39
C PRO A 221 -2.78 -4.31 -18.49
N TYR A 222 -2.95 -3.02 -18.19
CA TYR A 222 -1.89 -2.02 -18.24
C TYR A 222 -1.05 -1.98 -16.96
N ILE A 223 -1.51 -2.58 -15.86
CA ILE A 223 -0.77 -2.62 -14.61
C ILE A 223 0.40 -3.61 -14.73
N SER A 224 1.56 -3.20 -14.22
CA SER A 224 2.75 -4.04 -14.10
C SER A 224 2.46 -5.29 -13.24
N SER A 225 2.90 -6.44 -13.72
CA SER A 225 2.83 -7.71 -12.97
C SER A 225 3.91 -7.82 -11.89
N THR A 226 4.84 -6.86 -11.85
CA THR A 226 5.91 -6.82 -10.86
C THR A 226 5.36 -6.63 -9.45
N LYS A 227 5.84 -7.47 -8.52
CA LYS A 227 5.49 -7.39 -7.10
C LYS A 227 6.00 -6.10 -6.45
N SER A 228 5.24 -5.58 -5.49
CA SER A 228 5.67 -4.42 -4.70
C SER A 228 6.92 -4.74 -3.86
N PRO A 229 7.75 -3.74 -3.49
CA PRO A 229 8.91 -3.96 -2.64
C PRO A 229 8.57 -4.66 -1.32
N GLN A 230 7.37 -4.40 -0.78
CA GLN A 230 6.86 -5.05 0.41
C GLN A 230 6.61 -6.55 0.19
N GLN A 231 5.94 -6.91 -0.91
CA GLN A 231 5.67 -8.30 -1.28
C GLN A 231 6.96 -9.06 -1.59
N VAL A 232 7.92 -8.42 -2.25
CA VAL A 232 9.25 -9.00 -2.50
C VAL A 232 9.98 -9.25 -1.18
N MET A 233 10.01 -8.27 -0.27
CA MET A 233 10.63 -8.44 1.05
C MET A 233 9.99 -9.60 1.82
N GLY A 234 8.65 -9.67 1.87
CA GLY A 234 7.94 -10.77 2.52
C GLY A 234 8.29 -12.14 1.92
N SER A 235 8.45 -12.22 0.60
CA SER A 235 8.86 -13.45 -0.08
C SER A 235 10.29 -13.86 0.28
N LEU A 236 11.23 -12.91 0.29
CA LEU A 236 12.64 -13.14 0.63
C LEU A 236 12.80 -13.64 2.07
N VAL A 237 12.15 -12.98 3.02
CA VAL A 237 12.29 -13.34 4.43
C VAL A 237 11.62 -14.68 4.72
N LYS A 238 10.43 -14.95 4.15
CA LYS A 238 9.78 -16.28 4.27
C LYS A 238 10.64 -17.39 3.69
N SER A 239 11.32 -17.13 2.57
CA SER A 239 12.24 -18.09 1.97
C SER A 239 13.48 -18.31 2.83
N HIS A 240 14.00 -17.25 3.48
CA HIS A 240 15.20 -17.34 4.30
C HIS A 240 14.94 -18.07 5.63
N PHE A 241 13.78 -17.83 6.25
CA PHE A 241 13.40 -18.42 7.54
C PHE A 241 12.34 -19.52 7.39
N ALA A 242 12.36 -20.27 6.28
CA ALA A 242 11.32 -21.23 5.91
C ALA A 242 11.05 -22.34 6.96
N GLN A 243 11.98 -22.55 7.89
CA GLN A 243 11.89 -23.55 8.96
C GLN A 243 11.27 -22.99 10.26
N GLU A 244 10.96 -21.70 10.35
CA GLU A 244 10.49 -21.04 11.57
C GLU A 244 9.05 -20.50 11.43
N LYS A 245 8.30 -20.41 12.54
CA LYS A 245 7.00 -19.74 12.56
C LYS A 245 7.20 -18.22 12.54
N VAL A 246 7.24 -17.64 11.35
CA VAL A 246 7.53 -16.21 11.17
C VAL A 246 6.28 -15.34 11.21
N THR A 247 6.31 -14.32 12.07
CA THR A 247 5.35 -13.21 12.07
C THR A 247 5.98 -11.94 11.52
N PHE A 248 5.30 -11.36 10.53
CA PHE A 248 5.80 -10.24 9.74
C PHE A 248 5.10 -8.95 10.09
N TYR A 249 5.91 -7.90 10.30
CA TYR A 249 5.42 -6.55 10.44
C TYR A 249 6.14 -5.61 9.48
N PHE A 250 5.35 -4.73 8.88
CA PHE A 250 5.84 -3.68 7.99
C PHE A 250 5.72 -2.35 8.71
N ILE A 251 6.86 -1.70 8.99
CA ILE A 251 6.84 -0.32 9.48
C ILE A 251 6.87 0.58 8.25
N PHE A 252 5.65 0.98 7.85
CA PHE A 252 5.32 2.02 6.87
C PHE A 252 5.95 1.83 5.47
N SER A 253 5.13 1.45 4.49
CA SER A 253 5.38 1.66 3.05
C SER A 253 4.55 2.83 2.52
#